data_AF-J2NTQ5-F1
#
_entry.id   AF-J2NTQ5-F1
#
_cell.length_a   1.000
_cell.length_b   1.000
_cell.length_c   1.000
_cell.angle_alpha   90.00
_cell.angle_beta   90.00
_cell.angle_gamma   90.00
#
_symmetry.space_group_name_H-M   'P 1'
#
loop_
_entity.id
_entity.type
_entity.pdbx_description
1 polymer ?
#
loop_
_entity_poly.entity_id
_entity_poly.type
_entity_poly.pdbx_seq_one_letter_code
_entity_poly.pdbx_strand_id
1 'polypeptide(L)'
;MRPTTTAPRLDRLALHTVNLMSMRQLVSDIEHFRNLISLHIVPHLCPVEVSVFNFDQTESLLQRAYTQTLRWLERGGLERTKVPGTLTIHSHAHEH
;
A
#
# COMPACT_ATOMS: atom_id res chain seq x y z
N MET A 1 4.59 19.37 -41.36
CA MET A 1 4.82 18.05 -40.74
C MET A 1 5.89 18.21 -39.65
N ARG A 2 5.49 18.26 -38.38
CA ARG A 2 6.42 18.28 -37.22
C ARG A 2 6.49 16.86 -36.66
N PRO A 3 7.68 16.29 -36.40
CA PRO A 3 7.76 15.02 -35.69
C PRO A 3 7.38 15.25 -34.22
N THR A 4 6.27 14.65 -33.78
CA THR A 4 5.95 14.51 -32.35
C THR A 4 6.70 13.31 -31.83
N THR A 5 7.95 13.50 -31.42
CA THR A 5 8.69 12.51 -30.65
C THR A 5 8.02 12.43 -29.26
N THR A 6 7.14 11.44 -29.07
CA THR A 6 6.61 11.11 -27.74
C THR A 6 7.71 10.39 -26.98
N ALA A 7 8.58 11.13 -26.30
CA ALA A 7 9.47 10.55 -25.30
C ALA A 7 8.59 9.79 -24.28
N PRO A 8 8.89 8.53 -23.94
CA PRO A 8 8.12 7.82 -22.94
C PRO A 8 8.19 8.58 -21.60
N ARG A 9 7.04 8.62 -20.91
CA ARG A 9 6.73 9.36 -19.69
C ARG A 9 7.67 9.01 -18.51
N LEU A 10 8.89 9.54 -18.53
CA LEU A 10 9.93 9.35 -17.51
C LEU A 10 9.44 9.71 -16.11
N ASP A 11 8.55 10.69 -16.00
CA ASP A 11 7.85 11.10 -14.78
C ASP A 11 7.03 9.95 -14.15
N ARG A 12 6.24 9.23 -14.95
CA ARG A 12 5.43 8.10 -14.46
C ARG A 12 6.30 6.92 -14.03
N LEU A 13 7.35 6.62 -14.81
CA LEU A 13 8.29 5.57 -14.46
C LEU A 13 9.07 5.92 -13.19
N ALA A 14 9.50 7.18 -13.05
CA ALA A 14 10.17 7.67 -11.85
C ALA A 14 9.27 7.54 -10.63
N LEU A 15 8.02 8.04 -10.69
CA LEU A 15 7.08 7.95 -9.56
C LEU A 15 6.77 6.49 -9.19
N HIS A 16 6.57 5.64 -10.19
CA HIS A 16 6.36 4.21 -9.96
C HIS A 16 7.58 3.56 -9.29
N THR A 17 8.79 3.90 -9.74
CA THR A 17 10.05 3.39 -9.18
C THR A 17 10.22 3.84 -7.73
N VAL A 18 9.97 5.13 -7.43
CA VAL A 18 10.00 5.66 -6.07
C VAL A 18 9.01 4.91 -5.18
N ASN A 19 7.77 4.69 -5.65
CA ASN A 19 6.79 3.94 -4.88
C ASN A 19 7.26 2.51 -4.54
N LEU A 20 7.84 1.79 -5.51
CA LEU A 20 8.38 0.45 -5.28
C LEU A 20 9.58 0.45 -4.32
N MET A 21 10.47 1.44 -4.44
CA MET A 21 11.61 1.61 -3.53
C MET A 21 11.15 1.90 -2.11
N SER A 22 10.20 2.83 -1.93
CA SER A 22 9.61 3.15 -0.63
C SER A 22 8.96 1.92 0.02
N MET A 23 8.23 1.12 -0.76
CA MET A 23 7.61 -0.10 -0.26
C MET A 23 8.63 -1.15 0.17
N ARG A 24 9.70 -1.35 -0.61
CA ARG A 24 10.80 -2.25 -0.26
C ARG A 24 11.54 -1.78 1.00
N GLN A 25 11.81 -0.47 1.10
CA GLN A 25 12.47 0.10 2.26
C GLN A 25 11.62 -0.08 3.52
N LEU A 26 10.31 0.18 3.45
CA LEU A 26 9.40 -0.04 4.56
C LEU A 26 9.42 -1.49 5.06
N VAL A 27 9.39 -2.48 4.16
CA VAL A 27 9.50 -3.90 4.53
C VAL A 27 10.84 -4.19 5.21
N SER A 28 11.93 -3.65 4.66
CA SER A 28 13.26 -3.79 5.26
C SER A 28 13.33 -3.19 6.66
N ASP A 29 12.73 -2.02 6.88
CA ASP A 29 12.72 -1.33 8.17
C ASP A 29 11.94 -2.14 9.21
N ILE A 30 10.77 -2.66 8.84
CA ILE A 30 9.98 -3.51 9.73
C ILE A 30 10.79 -4.74 10.16
N GLU A 31 11.44 -5.40 9.21
CA GLU A 31 12.29 -6.57 9.50
C GLU A 31 13.52 -6.21 10.35
N HIS A 32 14.11 -5.04 10.15
CA HIS A 32 15.25 -4.58 10.95
C HIS A 32 14.84 -4.31 12.41
N PHE A 33 13.70 -3.64 12.62
CA PHE A 33 13.27 -3.19 13.94
C PHE A 33 12.44 -4.22 14.72
N ARG A 34 11.99 -5.32 14.10
CA ARG A 34 11.12 -6.34 14.75
C ARG A 34 11.64 -6.95 16.05
N ASN A 35 12.96 -6.97 16.25
CA ASN A 35 13.60 -7.51 17.45
C ASN A 35 14.01 -6.41 18.45
N LEU A 36 13.94 -5.15 18.03
CA LEU A 36 14.33 -3.99 18.82
C LEU A 36 13.13 -3.35 19.52
N ILE A 37 11.96 -3.39 18.89
CA ILE A 37 10.72 -2.81 19.39
C ILE A 37 9.51 -3.66 19.00
N SER A 38 8.44 -3.59 19.79
CA SER A 38 7.15 -4.19 19.44
C SER A 38 6.48 -3.38 18.34
N LEU A 39 6.49 -3.92 17.12
CA LEU A 39 5.83 -3.32 15.94
C LEU A 39 4.45 -3.94 15.72
N HIS A 40 3.40 -3.14 15.84
CA HIS A 40 2.04 -3.53 15.46
C HIS A 40 1.62 -2.75 14.23
N ILE A 41 1.43 -3.44 13.11
CA ILE A 41 1.25 -2.81 11.80
C ILE A 41 -0.13 -3.16 11.28
N VAL A 42 -0.96 -2.13 11.14
CA VAL A 42 -2.27 -2.25 10.50
C VAL A 42 -2.04 -2.47 8.99
N PRO A 43 -2.63 -3.52 8.39
CA PRO A 43 -2.56 -3.72 6.94
C PRO A 43 -3.19 -2.53 6.21
N HIS A 44 -2.57 -2.09 5.11
CA HIS A 44 -3.19 -1.08 4.24
C HIS A 44 -4.45 -1.63 3.55
N LEU A 45 -5.28 -0.71 3.04
CA LEU A 45 -6.41 -1.06 2.19
C LEU A 45 -5.92 -1.70 0.89
N CYS A 46 -6.45 -2.87 0.55
CA CYS A 46 -6.11 -3.53 -0.71
C CYS A 46 -7.29 -4.36 -1.25
N PRO A 47 -7.65 -4.25 -2.55
CA PRO A 47 -7.12 -3.28 -3.51
C PRO A 47 -7.70 -1.87 -3.30
N VAL A 48 -6.97 -0.85 -3.77
CA VAL A 48 -7.43 0.55 -3.88
C VAL A 48 -7.45 0.92 -5.35
N GLU A 49 -8.58 0.69 -6.00
CA GLU A 49 -8.77 0.89 -7.45
C GLU A 49 -9.32 2.28 -7.78
N VAL A 50 -8.94 3.27 -6.99
CA VAL A 50 -9.36 4.66 -7.17
C VAL A 50 -8.13 5.50 -7.46
N SER A 51 -8.28 6.45 -8.40
CA SER A 51 -7.22 7.40 -8.71
C SER A 51 -6.83 8.17 -7.45
N VAL A 52 -5.53 8.33 -7.23
CA VAL A 52 -4.98 9.17 -6.14
C VAL A 52 -5.37 10.64 -6.26
N PHE A 53 -5.91 11.07 -7.41
CA PHE A 53 -6.44 12.42 -7.63
C PHE A 53 -7.97 12.49 -7.52
N ASN A 54 -8.67 11.36 -7.32
CA ASN A 54 -10.12 11.33 -7.18
C ASN A 54 -10.50 11.40 -5.70
N PHE A 55 -10.76 12.60 -5.21
CA PHE A 55 -11.14 12.84 -3.82
C PHE A 55 -12.62 12.55 -3.52
N ASP A 56 -13.47 12.34 -4.51
CA ASP A 56 -14.90 12.03 -4.30
C ASP A 56 -15.10 10.69 -3.57
N GLN A 57 -14.09 9.81 -3.61
CA GLN A 57 -14.13 8.49 -2.96
C GLN A 57 -13.53 8.48 -1.54
N THR A 58 -13.14 9.66 -1.01
CA THR A 58 -12.45 9.77 0.28
C THR A 58 -13.26 9.18 1.43
N GLU A 59 -14.57 9.47 1.51
CA GLU A 59 -15.44 8.96 2.58
C GLU A 59 -15.52 7.42 2.56
N SER A 60 -15.72 6.85 1.37
CA SER A 60 -15.75 5.39 1.17
C SER A 60 -14.44 4.73 1.59
N LEU A 61 -13.30 5.31 1.18
CA LEU A 61 -11.98 4.81 1.59
C LEU A 61 -11.77 4.90 3.10
N LEU A 62 -12.16 6.01 3.73
CA LEU A 62 -12.03 6.19 5.17
C LEU A 62 -12.86 5.15 5.93
N GLN A 63 -14.11 4.93 5.51
CA GLN A 63 -15.00 3.96 6.14
C GLN A 63 -14.50 2.52 5.97
N ARG A 64 -13.93 2.19 4.80
CA ARG A 64 -13.26 0.91 4.57
C ARG A 64 -12.05 0.74 5.49
N ALA A 65 -11.19 1.76 5.61
CA ALA A 65 -10.01 1.72 6.48
C ALA A 65 -10.40 1.54 7.94
N TYR A 66 -11.43 2.27 8.40
CA TYR A 66 -11.97 2.14 9.75
C TYR A 66 -12.45 0.72 10.03
N THR A 67 -13.32 0.19 9.16
CA THR A 67 -13.87 -1.17 9.29
C THR A 67 -12.78 -2.24 9.25
N GLN A 68 -11.80 -2.11 8.36
CA GLN A 68 -10.67 -3.02 8.25
C GLN A 68 -9.83 -3.00 9.53
N THR A 69 -9.56 -1.82 10.09
CA THR A 69 -8.75 -1.65 11.30
C THR A 69 -9.45 -2.24 12.52
N LEU A 70 -10.76 -2.02 12.67
CA LEU A 70 -11.55 -2.67 13.73
C LEU A 70 -11.46 -4.19 13.63
N ARG A 71 -11.69 -4.75 12.45
CA ARG A 71 -11.56 -6.21 12.22
C ARG A 71 -10.15 -6.72 12.50
N TRP A 72 -9.13 -5.91 12.24
CA TRP A 72 -7.75 -6.25 12.54
C TRP A 72 -7.51 -6.29 14.06
N LEU A 73 -8.01 -5.29 14.81
CA LEU A 73 -7.97 -5.28 16.28
C LEU A 73 -8.68 -6.52 16.86
N GLU A 74 -9.91 -6.78 16.44
CA GLU A 74 -10.74 -7.92 16.90
C GLU A 74 -10.08 -9.28 16.66
N ARG A 75 -9.23 -9.41 15.63
CA ARG A 75 -8.51 -10.66 15.30
C ARG A 75 -7.15 -10.78 16.00
N GLY A 76 -6.92 -9.94 17.00
CA GLY A 76 -5.69 -9.93 17.77
C GLY A 76 -4.54 -9.22 17.03
N GLY A 77 -4.83 -8.05 16.44
CA GLY A 77 -3.84 -7.25 15.72
C GLY A 77 -2.69 -6.75 16.60
N LEU A 78 -2.98 -6.47 17.87
CA LEU A 78 -2.00 -5.99 18.86
C LEU A 78 -1.18 -7.13 19.49
N GLU A 79 -1.52 -8.37 19.18
CA GLU A 79 -0.86 -9.57 19.65
C GLU A 79 0.08 -10.14 18.58
N ARG A 80 0.08 -9.53 17.39
CA ARG A 80 0.89 -9.94 16.23
C ARG A 80 1.90 -8.85 15.88
N THR A 81 3.15 -9.25 15.65
CA THR A 81 4.27 -8.36 15.28
C THR A 81 4.91 -8.69 13.93
N LYS A 82 4.19 -9.43 13.08
CA LYS A 82 4.67 -9.85 11.76
C LYS A 82 4.45 -8.77 10.72
N VAL A 83 5.30 -8.73 9.69
CA VAL A 83 5.05 -7.98 8.46
C VAL A 83 3.67 -8.38 7.90
N PRO A 84 2.75 -7.43 7.66
CA PRO A 84 1.47 -7.73 7.02
C PRO A 84 1.68 -8.38 5.65
N GLY A 85 0.94 -9.44 5.35
CA GLY A 85 1.03 -10.11 4.04
C GLY A 85 0.68 -9.20 2.86
N THR A 86 -0.07 -8.11 3.09
CA THR A 86 -0.32 -7.09 2.06
C THR A 86 0.95 -6.32 1.68
N LEU A 87 1.97 -6.25 2.56
CA LEU A 87 3.26 -5.65 2.22
C LEU A 87 4.19 -6.58 1.44
N THR A 88 3.85 -7.87 1.36
CA THR A 88 4.58 -8.86 0.56
C THR A 88 3.97 -9.00 -0.85
N ILE A 89 4.66 -9.72 -1.74
CA ILE A 89 4.13 -10.05 -3.06
C ILE A 89 2.85 -10.87 -2.87
N HIS A 90 1.73 -10.32 -3.33
CA HIS A 90 0.41 -10.96 -3.31
C HIS A 90 -0.33 -10.70 -4.62
N SER A 91 -1.36 -11.49 -4.88
CA SER A 91 -2.18 -11.37 -6.09
C SER A 91 -3.60 -10.99 -5.73
N HIS A 92 -4.21 -10.15 -6.55
CA HIS A 92 -5.64 -9.88 -6.51
C HIS A 92 -6.31 -10.68 -7.60
N ALA A 93 -7.37 -11.40 -7.26
CA ALA A 93 -8.35 -11.77 -8.27
C ALA A 93 -9.05 -10.46 -8.67
N HIS A 94 -8.86 -10.03 -9.92
CA HIS A 94 -9.76 -9.04 -10.52
C HIS A 94 -11.11 -9.75 -10.69
N GLU A 95 -11.99 -9.68 -9.69
CA GLU A 95 -13.39 -10.00 -9.89
C GLU A 95 -14.01 -8.83 -10.67
N HIS A 96 -14.45 -9.14 -11.89
CA HIS A 96 -15.05 -8.21 -12.85
C HIS A 96 -16.46 -7.78 -12.44
#